data_AF-A0A6B3H430-F1
#
_entry.id   AF-A0A6B3H430-F1
#
_cell.length_a   1.000
_cell.length_b   1.000
_cell.length_c   1.000
_cell.angle_alpha   90.00
_cell.angle_beta   90.00
_cell.angle_gamma   90.00
#
_symmetry.space_group_name_H-M   'P 1'
#
loop_
_entity.id
_entity.type
_entity.pdbx_description
1 polymer ?
#
loop_
_entity_poly.entity_id
_entity_poly.type
_entity_poly.pdbx_seq_one_letter_code
_entity_poly.pdbx_strand_id
1 'polypeptide(L)' 'MRDAYHEELDSIGEGLVEMARLVGSAIGRATTSMLDADLTLAENVIAGDQKVDDLQHDLEAR' A
#
# COMPACT_ATOMS: atom_id res chain seq x y z
N MET A 1 18.28 -19.50 -14.61
CA MET A 1 18.74 -18.93 -13.33
C MET A 1 18.73 -17.40 -13.37
N ARG A 2 19.28 -16.76 -14.41
CA ARG A 2 19.16 -15.30 -14.59
C ARG A 2 17.72 -14.83 -14.86
N ASP A 3 16.94 -15.59 -15.63
CA ASP A 3 15.56 -15.20 -15.97
C ASP A 3 14.63 -15.23 -14.75
N ALA A 4 14.73 -16.27 -13.92
CA ALA A 4 13.95 -16.38 -12.68
C ALA A 4 14.25 -15.22 -11.69
N TYR A 5 15.51 -14.79 -11.61
CA TYR A 5 15.90 -13.65 -10.78
C TYR A 5 15.34 -12.33 -11.32
N HIS A 6 15.29 -12.15 -12.64
CA HIS A 6 14.66 -10.96 -13.23
C HIS A 6 13.14 -10.96 -13.01
N GLU A 7 12.49 -12.12 -13.14
CA GLU A 7 11.06 -12.28 -12.88
C GLU A 7 10.71 -11.96 -11.41
N GLU A 8 11.55 -12.37 -10.48
CA GLU A 8 11.43 -12.05 -9.06
C GLU A 8 11.57 -10.54 -8.80
N LEU A 9 12.59 -9.89 -9.37
CA LEU A 9 12.78 -8.44 -9.27
C LEU A 9 11.63 -7.64 -9.89
N ASP A 10 11.11 -8.07 -11.03
CA ASP A 10 9.96 -7.44 -11.68
C ASP A 10 8.73 -7.56 -10.77
N SER A 11 8.51 -8.73 -10.15
CA SER A 11 7.41 -8.96 -9.22
C SER A 11 7.50 -8.07 -7.96
N ILE A 12 8.71 -7.85 -7.44
CA ILE A 12 8.96 -6.94 -6.31
C ILE A 12 8.68 -5.50 -6.75
N GLY A 13 9.14 -5.10 -7.94
CA GLY A 13 8.88 -3.78 -8.51
C GLY A 13 7.38 -3.49 -8.66
N GLU A 14 6.62 -4.45 -9.19
CA GLU A 14 5.17 -4.35 -9.30
C GLU A 14 4.49 -4.19 -7.94
N GLY A 15 4.94 -4.95 -6.93
CA GLY A 15 4.42 -4.83 -5.57
C GLY A 15 4.70 -3.48 -4.93
N LEU A 16 5.91 -2.93 -5.11
CA LEU A 16 6.26 -1.60 -4.61
C LEU A 16 5.40 -0.50 -5.27
N VAL A 17 5.12 -0.63 -6.57
CA VAL A 17 4.22 0.29 -7.28
C VAL A 17 2.80 0.21 -6.73
N GLU A 18 2.30 -0.99 -6.44
CA GLU A 18 0.97 -1.15 -5.84
C GLU A 18 0.90 -0.56 -4.43
N MET A 19 1.93 -0.79 -3.61
CA MET A 19 2.03 -0.20 -2.28
C MET A 19 1.99 1.33 -2.33
N ALA A 20 2.74 1.93 -3.27
CA ALA A 20 2.72 3.38 -3.47
C ALA A 20 1.33 3.91 -3.88
N ARG A 21 0.57 3.17 -4.68
CA ARG A 21 -0.82 3.54 -5.04
C ARG A 21 -1.75 3.48 -3.83
N LEU A 22 -1.65 2.43 -3.02
CA LEU A 22 -2.48 2.27 -1.81
C LEU A 22 -2.22 3.42 -0.83
N VAL A 23 -0.96 3.70 -0.53
CA VAL A 23 -0.54 4.78 0.37
C VAL A 23 -0.97 6.14 -0.19
N GLY A 24 -0.73 6.40 -1.48
CA GLY A 24 -1.15 7.66 -2.12
C GLY A 24 -2.66 7.90 -2.03
N SER A 25 -3.46 6.84 -2.22
CA SER A 25 -4.91 6.89 -2.05
C SER A 25 -5.32 7.12 -0.60
N ALA A 26 -4.63 6.48 0.36
CA ALA A 26 -4.88 6.66 1.79
C ALA A 26 -4.59 8.10 2.25
N ILE A 27 -3.49 8.71 1.79
CA ILE A 27 -3.16 10.12 2.08
C ILE A 27 -4.27 11.07 1.59
N GLY A 28 -4.80 10.84 0.38
CA GLY A 28 -5.91 11.61 -0.15
C GLY A 28 -7.16 11.53 0.74
N ARG A 29 -7.55 10.31 1.12
CA ARG A 29 -8.68 10.07 2.04
C ARG A 29 -8.46 10.67 3.42
N ALA A 30 -7.25 10.55 3.98
CA ALA A 30 -6.89 11.12 5.27
C ALA A 30 -7.01 12.65 5.26
N THR A 31 -6.56 13.28 4.17
CA THR A 31 -6.68 14.73 4.00
C THR A 31 -8.16 15.14 3.98
N THR A 32 -9.00 14.44 3.22
CA THR A 32 -10.45 14.68 3.18
C THR A 32 -11.07 14.50 4.57
N SER A 33 -10.77 13.41 5.29
CA SER A 33 -11.36 13.18 6.61
C SER A 33 -10.99 14.25 7.63
N MET A 34 -9.77 14.78 7.55
CA MET A 34 -9.33 15.87 8.43
C MET A 34 -10.01 17.20 8.10
N LEU A 35 -10.19 17.53 6.82
CA LEU A 35 -10.83 18.78 6.40
C LEU A 35 -12.34 18.79 6.70
N ASP A 36 -13.00 17.64 6.51
CA ASP A 36 -14.46 17.52 6.68
C ASP A 36 -14.86 17.08 8.10
N ALA A 37 -13.88 16.82 8.99
CA ALA A 37 -14.08 16.23 10.31
C ALA A 37 -14.88 14.89 10.26
N ASP A 38 -14.67 14.10 9.21
CA ASP A 38 -15.32 12.81 9.01
C ASP A 38 -14.59 11.70 9.77
N LEU A 39 -15.11 11.36 10.95
CA LEU A 39 -14.58 10.28 11.79
C LEU A 39 -14.61 8.92 11.09
N THR A 40 -15.66 8.63 10.32
CA THR A 40 -15.82 7.31 9.68
C THR A 40 -14.77 7.12 8.60
N LEU A 41 -14.52 8.17 7.81
CA LEU A 41 -13.47 8.13 6.80
C LEU A 41 -12.07 8.01 7.43
N ALA A 42 -11.82 8.69 8.55
CA ALA A 42 -10.57 8.55 9.29
C ALA A 42 -10.36 7.12 9.80
N GLU A 43 -11.38 6.51 10.40
CA GLU A 43 -11.34 5.11 10.85
C GLU A 43 -11.08 4.14 9.69
N ASN A 44 -11.70 4.38 8.52
CA ASN A 44 -11.45 3.58 7.32
C ASN A 44 -10.01 3.72 6.79
N VAL A 45 -9.40 4.90 6.93
CA VAL A 45 -7.98 5.08 6.59
C VAL A 45 -7.10 4.26 7.52
N ILE A 46 -7.35 4.32 8.84
CA ILE A 46 -6.60 3.55 9.85
C ILE A 46 -6.74 2.05 9.59
N ALA A 47 -7.97 1.56 9.38
CA ALA A 47 -8.20 0.15 9.08
C ALA A 47 -7.58 -0.29 7.75
N GLY A 48 -7.48 0.63 6.78
CA GLY A 48 -6.87 0.38 5.48
C GLY A 48 -5.35 0.21 5.52
N ASP A 49 -4.68 0.68 6.58
CA ASP A 49 -3.24 0.55 6.79
C ASP A 49 -2.79 -0.92 6.86
N GLN A 50 -3.63 -1.80 7.44
CA GLN A 50 -3.37 -3.24 7.51
C GLN A 50 -3.06 -3.85 6.14
N LYS A 51 -3.72 -3.39 5.07
CA LYS A 51 -3.47 -3.89 3.72
C LYS A 51 -2.08 -3.50 3.19
N VAL A 52 -1.58 -2.34 3.61
CA VAL A 52 -0.23 -1.87 3.27
C VAL A 52 0.80 -2.73 4.00
N ASP A 53 0.58 -2.99 5.29
CA ASP A 53 1.44 -3.86 6.10
C ASP A 53 1.50 -5.29 5.54
N ASP A 54 0.35 -5.85 5.16
CA ASP A 54 0.28 -7.19 4.58
C ASP A 54 1.10 -7.26 3.26
N LEU A 55 0.95 -6.24 2.40
CA LEU A 55 1.70 -6.16 1.16
C LEU A 55 3.21 -5.95 1.38
N GLN A 56 3.59 -5.17 2.40
CA GLN A 56 4.98 -5.00 2.79
C GLN A 56 5.60 -6.34 3.23
N HIS A 57 4.93 -7.06 4.14
CA HIS A 57 5.41 -8.37 4.59
C HIS A 57 5.52 -9.37 3.44
N ASP A 58 4.54 -9.39 2.52
CA ASP A 58 4.56 -10.24 1.33
C ASP A 58 5.74 -9.92 0.40
N LEU A 59 6.15 -8.65 0.31
CA LEU A 59 7.30 -8.24 -0.50
C LEU A 59 8.63 -8.59 0.16
N GLU A 60 8.73 -8.47 1.48
CA GLU A 60 9.93 -8.85 2.23
C GLU A 60 10.16 -10.36 2.30
N ALA A 61 9.10 -11.15 2.16
CA ALA A 61 9.17 -12.62 2.18
C ALA A 61 9.53 -13.25 0.82
N ARG A 62 9.62 -12.45 -0.26
CA ARG A 62 10.09 -12.88 -1.57
C ARG A 62 11.61 -12.86 -1.61
#